data_AF-A0A9E3PHF3-F1
#
_entry.id   AF-A0A9E3PHF3-F1
#
_cell.length_a   1.000
_cell.length_b   1.000
_cell.length_c   1.000
_cell.angle_alpha   90.00
_cell.angle_beta   90.00
_cell.angle_gamma   90.00
#
_symmetry.space_group_name_H-M   'P 1'
#
loop_
_entity.id
_entity.type
_entity.pdbx_description
1 polymer ?
#
loop_
_entity_poly.entity_id
_entity_poly.type
_entity_poly.pdbx_seq_one_letter_code
_entity_poly.pdbx_strand_id
1 'polypeptide(L)'
;MAERSTVRVEVEGLTLASAAGDILVNGVDLAVSSGEIVALVGESGSGKSLTALAILGLLPRGITRLRGRVRLNGIDVTDLAGPHAAVRGRQIAAIFQDPQASLDPRWTVGRYLAGQFRRYGATGRRAAETAAADMLARVGLGDPGRVMGAYPHELSGGMAQRVMIAGALAAGPQFLIADEPTTALDVTTQAQILDLLEDLQAETGLGVLLITHDLGVVAEMAQRVVVLYGGSVMETGEASDVLGASWHPYTQALLAAMPDLAQLEPPRPIPGSPGDRLAAGTGCPFQPRCRDAIPLCAQRPPSVVVSGSHRAACHRSEPRMPRSAGQALARPQGDAGESTGWLSTPNHPLPAVGASPGERRHVG
;
A
#
# COMPACT_ATOMS: atom_id res chain seq x y z
N MET A 1 11.32 -27.25 12.41
CA MET A 1 10.96 -25.81 12.45
C MET A 1 10.10 -25.54 11.24
N ALA A 2 8.81 -25.28 11.43
CA ALA A 2 7.92 -24.96 10.31
C ALA A 2 8.39 -23.62 9.71
N GLU A 3 8.64 -23.63 8.41
CA GLU A 3 8.95 -22.46 7.59
C GLU A 3 7.84 -21.43 7.83
N ARG A 4 8.15 -20.34 8.55
CA ARG A 4 7.16 -19.28 8.77
C ARG A 4 6.91 -18.65 7.41
N SER A 5 5.69 -18.76 6.91
CA SER A 5 5.28 -18.10 5.66
C SER A 5 5.74 -16.65 5.67
N THR A 6 6.45 -16.24 4.62
CA THR A 6 6.88 -14.85 4.43
C THR A 6 5.68 -13.96 4.08
N VAL A 7 4.54 -14.54 3.69
CA VAL A 7 3.32 -13.81 3.33
C VAL A 7 2.69 -13.18 4.57
N ARG A 8 2.65 -11.85 4.60
CA ARG A 8 2.02 -11.07 5.67
C ARG A 8 0.53 -10.99 5.45
N VAL A 9 0.10 -10.62 4.24
CA VAL A 9 -1.32 -10.53 3.88
C VAL A 9 -1.58 -11.32 2.61
N GLU A 10 -2.69 -12.05 2.61
CA GLU A 10 -3.22 -12.77 1.47
C GLU A 10 -4.71 -12.45 1.32
N VAL A 11 -5.11 -12.04 0.12
CA VAL A 11 -6.47 -11.77 -0.29
C VAL A 11 -6.79 -12.75 -1.41
N GLU A 12 -7.83 -13.57 -1.21
CA GLU A 12 -8.27 -14.57 -2.17
C GLU A 12 -9.69 -14.23 -2.65
N GLY A 13 -9.88 -14.04 -3.96
CA GLY A 13 -11.18 -13.96 -4.62
C GLY A 13 -12.10 -12.88 -4.08
N LEU A 14 -11.57 -11.73 -3.66
CA LEU A 14 -12.36 -10.65 -3.06
C LEU A 14 -13.39 -10.10 -4.04
N THR A 15 -14.68 -10.22 -3.70
CA THR A 15 -15.77 -9.61 -4.46
C THR A 15 -16.62 -8.73 -3.57
N LEU A 16 -16.76 -7.46 -3.95
CA LEU A 16 -17.54 -6.45 -3.24
C LEU A 16 -18.67 -5.94 -4.13
N ALA A 17 -19.84 -5.73 -3.55
CA ALA A 17 -21.00 -5.18 -4.23
C ALA A 17 -21.59 -3.98 -3.49
N SER A 18 -22.17 -3.05 -4.25
CA SER A 18 -23.00 -1.96 -3.72
C SER A 18 -24.36 -2.50 -3.24
N ALA A 19 -25.10 -1.69 -2.48
CA ALA A 19 -26.47 -1.99 -2.08
C ALA A 19 -27.43 -2.13 -3.28
N ALA A 20 -27.09 -1.52 -4.42
CA ALA A 20 -27.82 -1.65 -5.68
C ALA A 20 -27.48 -2.94 -6.44
N GLY A 21 -26.48 -3.71 -5.98
CA GLY A 21 -26.03 -4.95 -6.59
C GLY A 21 -24.88 -4.77 -7.60
N ASP A 22 -24.38 -3.55 -7.79
CA ASP A 22 -23.24 -3.31 -8.68
C ASP A 22 -21.97 -3.94 -8.11
N ILE A 23 -21.27 -4.73 -8.92
CA ILE A 23 -19.96 -5.26 -8.53
C ILE A 23 -18.92 -4.15 -8.61
N LEU A 24 -18.33 -3.82 -7.46
CA LEU A 24 -17.32 -2.76 -7.30
C LEU A 24 -15.90 -3.31 -7.33
N VAL A 25 -15.72 -4.54 -6.83
CA VAL A 25 -14.48 -5.31 -6.85
C VAL A 25 -14.86 -6.75 -7.20
N ASN A 26 -14.13 -7.40 -8.09
CA ASN A 26 -14.50 -8.67 -8.69
C ASN A 26 -13.34 -9.68 -8.70
N GLY A 27 -13.30 -10.54 -7.69
CA GLY A 27 -12.36 -11.67 -7.65
C GLY A 27 -10.91 -11.22 -7.56
N VAL A 28 -10.62 -10.17 -6.79
CA VAL A 28 -9.25 -9.68 -6.63
C VAL A 28 -8.47 -10.64 -5.75
N ASP A 29 -7.36 -11.13 -6.32
CA ASP A 29 -6.30 -11.86 -5.62
C ASP A 29 -5.10 -10.92 -5.41
N LEU A 30 -4.58 -10.88 -4.19
CA LEU A 30 -3.45 -10.04 -3.81
C LEU A 30 -2.70 -10.70 -2.65
N ALA A 31 -1.38 -10.68 -2.68
CA ALA A 31 -0.57 -11.07 -1.54
C ALA A 31 0.55 -10.07 -1.34
N VAL A 32 0.98 -9.87 -0.09
CA VAL A 32 2.13 -9.04 0.27
C VAL A 32 2.98 -9.78 1.29
N SER A 33 4.26 -9.92 0.98
CA SER A 33 5.25 -10.59 1.81
C SER A 33 5.95 -9.63 2.78
N SER A 34 6.66 -10.17 3.76
CA SER A 34 7.49 -9.39 4.68
C SER A 34 8.61 -8.72 3.90
N GLY A 35 8.82 -7.43 4.12
CA GLY A 35 9.81 -6.66 3.38
C GLY A 35 9.51 -6.54 1.88
N GLU A 36 8.25 -6.72 1.48
CA GLU A 36 7.80 -6.51 0.10
C GLU A 36 6.90 -5.28 0.04
N ILE A 37 7.18 -4.38 -0.90
CA ILE A 37 6.32 -3.29 -1.32
C ILE A 37 5.60 -3.75 -2.59
N VAL A 38 4.28 -3.90 -2.49
CA VAL A 38 3.40 -4.21 -3.62
C VAL A 38 2.57 -2.97 -3.94
N ALA A 39 2.63 -2.53 -5.19
CA ALA A 39 1.81 -1.43 -5.67
C ALA A 39 0.45 -1.92 -6.18
N LEU A 40 -0.62 -1.24 -5.79
CA LEU A 40 -1.96 -1.41 -6.33
C LEU A 40 -2.33 -0.15 -7.11
N VAL A 41 -2.42 -0.27 -8.43
CA VAL A 41 -2.54 0.88 -9.35
C VAL A 41 -3.79 0.79 -10.21
N GLY A 42 -4.17 1.91 -10.81
CA GLY A 42 -5.32 2.00 -11.72
C GLY A 42 -6.00 3.37 -11.66
N GLU A 43 -6.93 3.61 -12.57
CA GLU A 43 -7.70 4.86 -12.63
C GLU A 43 -8.56 5.07 -11.37
N SER A 44 -9.02 6.31 -11.16
CA SER A 44 -10.00 6.60 -10.09
C SER A 44 -11.26 5.74 -10.26
N GLY A 45 -11.79 5.21 -9.15
CA GLY A 45 -12.95 4.31 -9.18
C GLY A 45 -12.66 2.86 -9.59
N SER A 46 -11.39 2.46 -9.80
CA SER A 46 -11.03 1.09 -10.16
C SER A 46 -11.14 0.07 -9.02
N GLY A 47 -11.43 0.50 -7.78
CA GLY A 47 -11.63 -0.38 -6.62
C GLY A 47 -10.43 -0.52 -5.67
N LYS A 48 -9.36 0.28 -5.84
CA LYS A 48 -8.15 0.25 -4.99
C LYS A 48 -8.44 0.50 -3.51
N SER A 49 -9.00 1.66 -3.17
CA SER A 49 -9.33 2.01 -1.78
C SER A 49 -10.39 1.09 -1.18
N LEU A 50 -11.36 0.61 -1.97
CA LEU A 50 -12.32 -0.40 -1.49
C LEU A 50 -11.65 -1.73 -1.16
N THR A 51 -10.64 -2.13 -1.92
CA THR A 51 -9.83 -3.33 -1.63
C THR A 51 -9.06 -3.14 -0.32
N ALA A 52 -8.41 -2.00 -0.11
CA ALA A 52 -7.76 -1.67 1.16
C ALA A 52 -8.72 -1.66 2.36
N LEU A 53 -9.87 -1.01 2.23
CA LEU A 53 -10.89 -0.97 3.27
C LEU A 53 -11.45 -2.36 3.57
N ALA A 54 -11.56 -3.25 2.56
CA ALA A 54 -11.95 -4.64 2.78
C ALA A 54 -10.91 -5.41 3.60
N ILE A 55 -9.61 -5.22 3.30
CA ILE A 55 -8.51 -5.84 4.07
C ILE A 55 -8.56 -5.38 5.53
N LEU A 56 -8.92 -4.13 5.80
CA LEU A 56 -9.06 -3.56 7.15
C LEU A 56 -10.41 -3.85 7.83
N GLY A 57 -11.37 -4.45 7.12
CA GLY A 57 -12.74 -4.62 7.59
C GLY A 57 -13.42 -3.30 7.95
N LEU A 58 -13.14 -2.27 7.16
CA LEU A 58 -13.67 -0.91 7.27
C LEU A 58 -14.55 -0.56 6.07
N LEU A 59 -15.23 -1.55 5.49
CA LEU A 59 -16.13 -1.31 4.37
C LEU A 59 -17.21 -0.28 4.73
N PRO A 60 -17.44 0.73 3.87
CA PRO A 60 -18.52 1.70 4.06
C PRO A 60 -19.89 1.02 4.15
N ARG A 61 -20.83 1.69 4.83
CA ARG A 61 -22.24 1.24 4.82
C ARG A 61 -22.75 1.18 3.38
N GLY A 62 -23.52 0.15 3.07
CA GLY A 62 -24.04 -0.08 1.73
C GLY A 62 -23.06 -0.77 0.78
N ILE A 63 -21.87 -1.16 1.24
CA ILE A 63 -20.95 -2.03 0.50
C ILE A 63 -20.84 -3.36 1.24
N THR A 64 -21.07 -4.46 0.54
CA THR A 64 -21.05 -5.82 1.11
C THR A 64 -20.00 -6.67 0.42
N ARG A 65 -19.29 -7.49 1.20
CA ARG A 65 -18.44 -8.55 0.69
C ARG A 65 -19.31 -9.74 0.34
N LEU A 66 -19.40 -10.06 -0.95
CA LEU A 66 -20.14 -11.23 -1.43
C LEU A 66 -19.34 -12.53 -1.23
N ARG A 67 -18.03 -12.46 -1.45
CA ARG A 67 -17.09 -13.58 -1.27
C ARG A 67 -15.66 -13.07 -1.13
N GLY A 68 -14.77 -14.03 -0.86
CA GLY A 68 -13.34 -13.85 -0.74
C GLY A 68 -12.87 -13.81 0.69
N ARG A 69 -11.59 -14.11 0.89
CA ARG A 69 -10.96 -14.22 2.20
C ARG A 69 -9.78 -13.27 2.32
N VAL A 70 -9.52 -12.84 3.56
CA VAL A 70 -8.33 -12.08 3.92
C VAL A 70 -7.63 -12.87 5.02
N ARG A 71 -6.36 -13.23 4.82
CA ARG A 71 -5.51 -13.84 5.83
C ARG A 71 -4.37 -12.92 6.20
N LEU A 72 -4.05 -12.86 7.50
CA LEU A 72 -2.93 -12.12 8.06
C LEU A 72 -2.02 -13.12 8.78
N ASN A 73 -0.79 -13.28 8.30
CA ASN A 73 0.14 -14.33 8.75
C ASN A 73 -0.51 -15.73 8.75
N GLY A 74 -1.31 -16.04 7.73
CA GLY A 74 -2.05 -17.30 7.60
C GLY A 74 -3.34 -17.42 8.43
N ILE A 75 -3.65 -16.45 9.30
CA ILE A 75 -4.88 -16.44 10.10
C ILE A 75 -5.98 -15.73 9.32
N ASP A 76 -7.11 -16.40 9.12
CA ASP A 76 -8.29 -15.79 8.50
C ASP A 76 -8.81 -14.63 9.37
N VAL A 77 -8.79 -13.44 8.78
CA VAL A 77 -9.28 -12.18 9.34
C VAL A 77 -10.33 -11.57 8.41
N THR A 78 -11.06 -12.40 7.67
CA THR A 78 -12.08 -11.94 6.72
C THR A 78 -13.15 -11.10 7.40
N ASP A 79 -13.59 -11.53 8.58
CA ASP A 79 -14.49 -10.78 9.45
C ASP A 79 -13.72 -10.11 10.59
N LEU A 80 -13.31 -8.87 10.36
CA LEU A 80 -12.65 -8.03 11.38
C LEU A 80 -13.66 -7.40 12.36
N ALA A 81 -14.95 -7.71 12.26
CA ALA A 81 -15.88 -7.46 13.34
C ALA A 81 -15.65 -8.47 14.49
N GLY A 82 -15.75 -8.02 15.74
CA GLY A 82 -15.59 -8.90 16.90
C GLY A 82 -14.12 -9.23 17.26
N PRO A 83 -13.76 -10.50 17.55
CA PRO A 83 -12.50 -10.86 18.23
C PRO A 83 -11.22 -10.51 17.44
N HIS A 84 -11.30 -10.41 16.11
CA HIS A 84 -10.16 -10.03 15.27
C HIS A 84 -9.96 -8.52 15.15
N ALA A 85 -10.85 -7.68 15.70
CA ALA A 85 -10.67 -6.22 15.68
C ALA A 85 -9.33 -5.78 16.33
N ALA A 86 -8.80 -6.60 17.24
CA ALA A 86 -7.52 -6.37 17.92
C ALA A 86 -6.28 -6.46 17.02
N VAL A 87 -6.38 -7.01 15.80
CA VAL A 87 -5.24 -7.04 14.85
C VAL A 87 -4.96 -5.66 14.25
N ARG A 88 -5.95 -4.76 14.23
CA ARG A 88 -5.78 -3.38 13.77
C ARG A 88 -4.83 -2.61 14.69
N GLY A 89 -3.94 -1.83 14.09
CA GLY A 89 -2.81 -1.18 14.74
C GLY A 89 -1.64 -2.14 14.94
N ARG A 90 -1.83 -3.23 15.70
CA ARG A 90 -0.72 -4.12 16.11
C ARG A 90 -0.12 -4.97 15.00
N GLN A 91 -0.94 -5.44 14.07
CA GLN A 91 -0.47 -6.28 12.96
C GLN A 91 -0.67 -5.58 11.61
N ILE A 92 -1.78 -4.87 11.46
CA ILE A 92 -2.09 -4.08 10.27
C ILE A 92 -2.35 -2.61 10.62
N ALA A 93 -1.69 -1.70 9.92
CA ALA A 93 -1.94 -0.27 10.00
C ALA A 93 -2.26 0.31 8.62
N ALA A 94 -2.79 1.53 8.61
CA ALA A 94 -3.10 2.23 7.38
C ALA A 94 -2.74 3.72 7.51
N ILE A 95 -2.24 4.27 6.41
CA ILE A 95 -2.12 5.70 6.15
C ILE A 95 -3.17 6.00 5.09
N PHE A 96 -4.23 6.71 5.49
CA PHE A 96 -5.29 7.12 4.58
C PHE A 96 -4.94 8.43 3.88
N GLN A 97 -5.65 8.69 2.78
CA GLN A 97 -5.56 9.93 2.02
C GLN A 97 -5.86 11.16 2.90
N ASP A 98 -5.17 12.27 2.60
CA ASP A 98 -5.26 13.57 3.29
C ASP A 98 -4.91 13.54 4.79
N PRO A 99 -3.69 13.98 5.15
CA PRO A 99 -3.27 13.93 6.53
C PRO A 99 -3.95 14.92 7.46
N GLN A 100 -4.38 16.07 6.94
CA GLN A 100 -5.03 17.10 7.74
C GLN A 100 -6.45 16.68 8.11
N ALA A 101 -7.16 16.02 7.20
CA ALA A 101 -8.49 15.47 7.48
C ALA A 101 -8.47 14.28 8.47
N SER A 102 -7.35 13.56 8.53
CA SER A 102 -7.21 12.36 9.36
C SER A 102 -6.80 12.63 10.82
N LEU A 103 -6.22 13.80 11.12
CA LEU A 103 -5.83 14.20 12.48
C LEU A 103 -6.94 15.01 13.16
N ASP A 104 -7.29 14.68 14.40
CA ASP A 104 -8.30 15.45 15.16
C ASP A 104 -7.74 16.85 15.49
N PRO A 105 -8.32 17.94 14.95
CA PRO A 105 -7.77 19.28 15.09
C PRO A 105 -7.81 19.81 16.53
N ARG A 106 -8.53 19.13 17.44
CA ARG A 106 -8.65 19.52 18.85
C ARG A 106 -7.50 19.00 19.71
N TRP A 107 -6.68 18.09 19.19
CA TRP A 107 -5.59 17.47 19.94
C TRP A 107 -4.24 17.93 19.39
N THR A 108 -3.29 18.18 20.28
CA THR A 108 -1.91 18.36 19.86
C THR A 108 -1.34 17.04 19.33
N VAL A 109 -0.32 17.14 18.49
CA VAL A 109 0.42 15.99 17.95
C VAL A 109 0.88 15.07 19.07
N GLY A 110 1.45 15.62 20.14
CA GLY A 110 1.93 14.82 21.26
C GLY A 110 0.82 14.11 22.01
N ARG A 111 -0.35 14.76 22.16
CA ARG A 111 -1.52 14.10 22.76
C ARG A 111 -2.02 12.93 21.90
N TYR A 112 -2.07 13.13 20.58
CA TYR A 112 -2.45 12.10 19.62
C TYR A 112 -1.48 10.90 19.65
N LEU A 113 -0.19 11.15 19.46
CA LEU A 113 0.83 10.09 19.39
C LEU A 113 1.01 9.35 20.72
N ALA A 114 1.12 10.08 21.84
CA ALA A 114 1.18 9.43 23.15
C ALA A 114 -0.11 8.63 23.44
N GLY A 115 -1.25 9.05 22.87
CA GLY A 115 -2.50 8.27 22.87
C GLY A 115 -2.35 6.92 22.17
N GLN A 116 -1.73 6.88 21.00
CA GLN A 116 -1.45 5.65 20.27
C GLN A 116 -0.52 4.72 21.07
N PHE A 117 0.60 5.24 21.58
CA PHE A 117 1.54 4.44 22.37
C PHE A 117 0.90 3.86 23.65
N ARG A 118 0.07 4.65 24.36
CA ARG A 118 -0.68 4.14 25.53
C ARG A 118 -1.67 3.04 25.14
N ARG A 119 -2.34 3.17 24.01
CA ARG A 119 -3.29 2.16 23.52
C ARG A 119 -2.62 0.80 23.30
N TYR A 120 -1.34 0.78 22.92
CA TYR A 120 -0.65 -0.45 22.52
C TYR A 120 0.37 -1.00 23.52
N GLY A 121 0.62 -0.33 24.65
CA GLY A 121 1.35 -0.94 25.78
C GLY A 121 2.36 -0.05 26.49
N ALA A 122 2.50 1.23 26.14
CA ALA A 122 3.37 2.13 26.90
C ALA A 122 2.81 2.33 28.33
N THR A 123 3.57 1.89 29.33
CA THR A 123 3.18 2.00 30.75
C THR A 123 3.48 3.39 31.28
N GLY A 124 2.44 4.21 31.41
CA GLY A 124 2.50 5.54 32.01
C GLY A 124 2.65 6.68 31.02
N ARG A 125 2.21 7.87 31.46
CA ARG A 125 2.14 9.07 30.61
C ARG A 125 3.50 9.48 30.05
N ARG A 126 4.53 9.53 30.91
CA ARG A 126 5.87 9.97 30.54
C ARG A 126 6.53 9.04 29.52
N ALA A 127 6.40 7.72 29.70
CA ALA A 127 6.92 6.74 28.75
C ALA A 127 6.27 6.88 27.36
N ALA A 128 4.97 7.13 27.31
CA ALA A 128 4.26 7.35 26.05
C ALA A 128 4.64 8.68 25.37
N GLU A 129 4.89 9.74 26.14
CA GLU A 129 5.38 11.03 25.60
C GLU A 129 6.82 10.91 25.07
N THR A 130 7.69 10.16 25.76
CA THR A 130 9.05 9.85 25.27
C THR A 130 9.00 9.03 23.99
N ALA A 131 8.25 7.93 23.96
CA ALA A 131 8.11 7.11 22.75
C ALA A 131 7.52 7.88 21.56
N ALA A 132 6.59 8.82 21.83
CA ALA A 132 6.06 9.71 20.81
C ALA A 132 7.12 10.66 20.26
N ALA A 133 7.94 11.27 21.11
CA ALA A 133 9.04 12.14 20.68
C ALA A 133 10.11 11.37 19.89
N ASP A 134 10.47 10.16 20.33
CA ASP A 134 11.42 9.29 19.63
C ASP A 134 10.89 8.90 18.25
N MET A 135 9.59 8.58 18.15
CA MET A 135 8.95 8.26 16.88
C MET A 135 8.91 9.47 15.94
N LEU A 136 8.65 10.68 16.45
CA LEU A 136 8.71 11.91 15.65
C LEU A 136 10.12 12.13 15.08
N ALA A 137 11.16 11.95 15.89
CA ALA A 137 12.54 12.01 15.42
C ALA A 137 12.82 10.95 14.35
N ARG A 138 12.35 9.71 14.56
CA ARG A 138 12.52 8.60 13.60
C ARG A 138 11.86 8.86 12.25
N VAL A 139 10.70 9.49 12.23
CA VAL A 139 10.05 9.91 10.97
C VAL A 139 10.62 11.22 10.40
N GLY A 140 11.79 11.67 10.88
CA GLY A 140 12.50 12.83 10.33
C GLY A 140 11.92 14.19 10.72
N LEU A 141 11.11 14.28 11.76
CA LEU A 141 10.62 15.56 12.28
C LEU A 141 11.64 16.16 13.25
N GLY A 142 12.28 17.24 12.80
CA GLY A 142 13.18 18.05 13.64
C GLY A 142 12.44 18.73 14.79
N ASP A 143 13.15 18.92 15.90
CA ASP A 143 12.61 19.46 17.16
C ASP A 143 11.30 18.78 17.60
N PRO A 144 11.35 17.48 17.99
CA PRO A 144 10.18 16.77 18.47
C PRO A 144 9.47 17.48 19.63
N GLY A 145 10.20 18.23 20.47
CA GLY A 145 9.63 18.98 21.58
C GLY A 145 8.63 20.04 21.09
N ARG A 146 9.01 20.84 20.10
CA ARG A 146 8.12 21.81 19.45
C ARG A 146 6.95 21.11 18.77
N VAL A 147 7.22 20.06 17.99
CA VAL A 147 6.19 19.35 17.21
C VAL A 147 5.15 18.71 18.12
N MET A 148 5.54 18.13 19.26
CA MET A 148 4.62 17.55 20.24
C MET A 148 3.59 18.56 20.78
N GLY A 149 3.96 19.84 20.84
CA GLY A 149 3.08 20.93 21.28
C GLY A 149 2.15 21.48 20.20
N ALA A 150 2.45 21.23 18.93
CA ALA A 150 1.70 21.76 17.79
C ALA A 150 0.36 21.05 17.60
N TYR A 151 -0.60 21.78 17.01
CA TYR A 151 -1.86 21.26 16.48
C TYR A 151 -1.73 20.93 14.98
N PRO A 152 -2.58 20.05 14.42
CA PRO A 152 -2.51 19.66 13.01
C PRO A 152 -2.48 20.85 12.03
N HIS A 153 -3.28 21.87 12.28
CA HIS A 153 -3.36 23.09 11.44
C HIS A 153 -2.11 23.98 11.49
N GLU A 154 -1.18 23.72 12.41
CA GLU A 154 0.11 24.43 12.51
C GLU A 154 1.23 23.68 11.77
N LEU A 155 0.95 22.51 11.19
CA LEU A 155 1.90 21.67 10.47
C LEU A 155 1.84 21.92 8.95
N SER A 156 2.98 21.83 8.27
CA SER A 156 2.98 21.67 6.81
C SER A 156 2.36 20.32 6.42
N GLY A 157 1.94 20.17 5.15
CA GLY A 157 1.40 18.90 4.64
C GLY A 157 2.35 17.73 4.87
N GLY A 158 3.64 17.90 4.56
CA GLY A 158 4.66 16.88 4.81
C GLY A 158 4.87 16.57 6.30
N MET A 159 4.80 17.58 7.17
CA MET A 159 4.89 17.35 8.61
C MET A 159 3.70 16.55 9.14
N ALA A 160 2.48 16.91 8.71
CA ALA A 160 1.27 16.19 9.07
C ALA A 160 1.31 14.74 8.56
N GLN A 161 1.82 14.51 7.35
CA GLN A 161 2.01 13.18 6.79
C GLN A 161 2.97 12.33 7.63
N ARG A 162 4.12 12.88 8.03
CA ARG A 162 5.08 12.22 8.93
C ARG A 162 4.45 11.89 10.29
N VAL A 163 3.64 12.79 10.85
CA VAL A 163 2.89 12.53 12.10
C VAL A 163 1.91 11.36 11.93
N MET A 164 1.25 11.24 10.79
CA MET A 164 0.38 10.09 10.51
C MET A 164 1.13 8.79 10.37
N ILE A 165 2.26 8.80 9.66
CA ILE A 165 3.16 7.64 9.55
C ILE A 165 3.59 7.20 10.95
N ALA A 166 4.05 8.15 11.78
CA ALA A 166 4.41 7.90 13.18
C ALA A 166 3.26 7.25 13.98
N GLY A 167 2.04 7.76 13.82
CA GLY A 167 0.86 7.21 14.48
C GLY A 167 0.51 5.79 14.02
N ALA A 168 0.60 5.52 12.72
CA ALA A 168 0.37 4.20 12.14
C ALA A 168 1.40 3.17 12.65
N LEU A 169 2.65 3.60 12.85
CA LEU A 169 3.75 2.74 13.28
C LEU A 169 3.88 2.60 14.80
N ALA A 170 3.13 3.37 15.59
CA ALA A 170 3.24 3.38 17.06
C ALA A 170 3.05 2.00 17.71
N ALA A 171 2.31 1.10 17.07
CA ALA A 171 2.06 -0.25 17.55
C ALA A 171 3.03 -1.31 17.00
N GLY A 172 3.95 -0.93 16.11
CA GLY A 172 4.85 -1.85 15.40
C GLY A 172 4.11 -2.85 14.49
N PRO A 173 3.28 -2.37 13.53
CA PRO A 173 2.58 -3.26 12.60
C PRO A 173 3.55 -4.07 11.74
N GLN A 174 3.08 -5.22 11.25
CA GLN A 174 3.83 -6.07 10.31
C GLN A 174 3.40 -5.83 8.85
N PHE A 175 2.25 -5.19 8.65
CA PHE A 175 1.73 -4.82 7.35
C PHE A 175 1.14 -3.41 7.38
N LEU A 176 1.47 -2.61 6.37
CA LEU A 176 1.03 -1.23 6.21
C LEU A 176 0.33 -1.06 4.87
N ILE A 177 -0.87 -0.48 4.90
CA ILE A 177 -1.54 0.02 3.70
C ILE A 177 -1.26 1.52 3.60
N ALA A 178 -0.68 1.96 2.50
CA ALA A 178 -0.46 3.38 2.23
C ALA A 178 -1.35 3.81 1.07
N ASP A 179 -2.48 4.45 1.36
CA ASP A 179 -3.46 4.91 0.35
C ASP A 179 -3.18 6.34 -0.07
N GLU A 180 -2.54 6.48 -1.23
CA GLU A 180 -2.11 7.75 -1.80
C GLU A 180 -1.30 8.61 -0.80
N PRO A 181 -0.20 8.05 -0.23
CA PRO A 181 0.51 8.67 0.91
C PRO A 181 1.24 9.97 0.57
N THR A 182 1.33 10.34 -0.70
CA THR A 182 2.03 11.55 -1.16
C THR A 182 1.14 12.48 -1.97
N THR A 183 -0.16 12.16 -2.10
CA THR A 183 -1.11 13.04 -2.79
C THR A 183 -1.16 14.40 -2.07
N ALA A 184 -1.19 15.47 -2.87
CA ALA A 184 -1.21 16.87 -2.41
C ALA A 184 0.07 17.35 -1.69
N LEU A 185 1.19 16.65 -1.84
CA LEU A 185 2.53 17.12 -1.42
C LEU A 185 3.31 17.66 -2.62
N ASP A 186 4.26 18.55 -2.37
CA ASP A 186 5.23 18.95 -3.39
C ASP A 186 6.20 17.80 -3.70
N VAL A 187 6.84 17.86 -4.87
CA VAL A 187 7.72 16.78 -5.39
C VAL A 187 8.87 16.45 -4.42
N THR A 188 9.44 17.46 -3.75
CA THR A 188 10.54 17.25 -2.80
C THR A 188 10.04 16.52 -1.57
N THR A 189 8.93 16.98 -0.99
CA THR A 189 8.32 16.33 0.19
C THR A 189 7.85 14.92 -0.15
N GLN A 190 7.27 14.70 -1.34
CA GLN A 190 6.90 13.37 -1.81
C GLN A 190 8.09 12.42 -1.75
N ALA A 191 9.21 12.75 -2.41
CA ALA A 191 10.40 11.89 -2.42
C ALA A 191 10.85 11.52 -1.00
N GLN A 192 10.92 12.50 -0.09
CA GLN A 192 11.33 12.24 1.29
C GLN A 192 10.35 11.35 2.09
N ILE A 193 9.06 11.33 1.74
CA ILE A 193 8.08 10.43 2.36
C ILE A 193 8.24 9.01 1.81
N LEU A 194 8.52 8.88 0.51
CA LEU A 194 8.78 7.60 -0.14
C LEU A 194 10.07 6.97 0.42
N ASP A 195 11.17 7.73 0.52
CA ASP A 195 12.43 7.30 1.14
C ASP A 195 12.19 6.78 2.56
N LEU A 196 11.43 7.54 3.37
CA LEU A 196 11.08 7.13 4.74
C LEU A 196 10.34 5.77 4.76
N LEU A 197 9.43 5.52 3.82
CA LEU A 197 8.71 4.24 3.76
C LEU A 197 9.63 3.09 3.32
N GLU A 198 10.57 3.32 2.40
CA GLU A 198 11.58 2.33 1.98
C GLU A 198 12.53 2.00 3.15
N ASP A 199 13.04 3.01 3.86
CA ASP A 199 13.90 2.84 5.03
C ASP A 199 13.19 2.05 6.14
N LEU A 200 11.94 2.43 6.47
CA LEU A 200 11.15 1.72 7.47
C LEU A 200 10.86 0.27 7.07
N GLN A 201 10.62 0.02 5.78
CA GLN A 201 10.46 -1.33 5.26
C GLN A 201 11.74 -2.14 5.48
N ALA A 202 12.88 -1.61 5.05
CA ALA A 202 14.17 -2.29 5.12
C ALA A 202 14.59 -2.59 6.56
N GLU A 203 14.36 -1.66 7.49
CA GLU A 203 14.70 -1.80 8.90
C GLU A 203 13.83 -2.82 9.64
N THR A 204 12.53 -2.86 9.32
CA THR A 204 11.53 -3.60 10.15
C THR A 204 10.97 -4.85 9.48
N GLY A 205 11.25 -5.05 8.19
CA GLY A 205 10.65 -6.11 7.38
C GLY A 205 9.14 -5.91 7.16
N LEU A 206 8.66 -4.66 7.24
CA LEU A 206 7.26 -4.28 7.05
C LEU A 206 6.79 -4.66 5.64
N GLY A 207 5.68 -5.41 5.53
CA GLY A 207 5.01 -5.55 4.23
C GLY A 207 4.23 -4.29 3.91
N VAL A 208 4.33 -3.75 2.69
CA VAL A 208 3.64 -2.51 2.31
C VAL A 208 2.75 -2.76 1.10
N LEU A 209 1.47 -2.41 1.21
CA LEU A 209 0.58 -2.24 0.07
C LEU A 209 0.50 -0.74 -0.25
N LEU A 210 1.19 -0.32 -1.30
CA LEU A 210 1.19 1.04 -1.77
C LEU A 210 0.06 1.23 -2.81
N ILE A 211 -0.95 2.03 -2.49
CA ILE A 211 -1.97 2.43 -3.45
C ILE A 211 -1.58 3.80 -4.00
N THR A 212 -1.42 3.87 -5.32
CA THR A 212 -1.09 5.11 -6.01
C THR A 212 -1.62 5.08 -7.44
N HIS A 213 -1.78 6.26 -8.02
CA HIS A 213 -2.04 6.44 -9.45
C HIS A 213 -0.78 6.87 -10.23
N ASP A 214 0.32 7.15 -9.54
CA ASP A 214 1.60 7.55 -10.15
C ASP A 214 2.49 6.31 -10.39
N LEU A 215 2.67 5.91 -11.66
CA LEU A 215 3.54 4.76 -11.97
C LEU A 215 5.04 5.08 -11.87
N GLY A 216 5.43 6.36 -11.77
CA GLY A 216 6.81 6.75 -11.53
C GLY A 216 7.24 6.35 -10.13
N VAL A 217 6.38 6.64 -9.14
CA VAL A 217 6.54 6.14 -7.76
C VAL A 217 6.59 4.61 -7.71
N VAL A 218 5.78 3.94 -8.55
CA VAL A 218 5.76 2.47 -8.60
C VAL A 218 7.07 1.92 -9.16
N ALA A 219 7.60 2.52 -10.21
CA ALA A 219 8.87 2.13 -10.82
C ALA A 219 10.05 2.28 -9.85
N GLU A 220 10.00 3.27 -8.97
CA GLU A 220 11.03 3.55 -7.99
C GLU A 220 10.98 2.60 -6.78
N MET A 221 9.78 2.38 -6.23
CA MET A 221 9.63 1.75 -4.90
C MET A 221 9.14 0.31 -4.90
N ALA A 222 8.29 -0.08 -5.85
CA ALA A 222 7.55 -1.32 -5.75
C ALA A 222 8.35 -2.50 -6.33
N GLN A 223 8.37 -3.63 -5.62
CA GLN A 223 8.92 -4.87 -6.16
C GLN A 223 7.92 -5.52 -7.12
N ARG A 224 6.61 -5.40 -6.83
CA ARG A 224 5.53 -5.97 -7.63
C ARG A 224 4.39 -4.99 -7.78
N VAL A 225 3.69 -5.08 -8.91
CA VAL A 225 2.52 -4.25 -9.22
C VAL A 225 1.29 -5.11 -9.48
N VAL A 226 0.12 -4.59 -9.12
CA VAL A 226 -1.21 -5.12 -9.42
C VAL A 226 -2.03 -4.00 -10.04
N VAL A 227 -2.36 -4.15 -11.32
CA VAL A 227 -3.08 -3.16 -12.12
C VAL A 227 -4.57 -3.47 -12.10
N LEU A 228 -5.39 -2.59 -11.52
CA LEU A 228 -6.85 -2.71 -11.43
C LEU A 228 -7.55 -1.84 -12.47
N TYR A 229 -8.54 -2.42 -13.14
CA TYR A 229 -9.52 -1.68 -13.92
C TYR A 229 -10.92 -2.17 -13.58
N GLY A 230 -11.82 -1.24 -13.30
CA GLY A 230 -13.23 -1.55 -13.08
C GLY A 230 -13.48 -2.64 -12.01
N GLY A 231 -12.67 -2.68 -10.94
CA GLY A 231 -12.77 -3.66 -9.88
C GLY A 231 -12.10 -5.01 -10.14
N SER A 232 -11.47 -5.21 -11.31
CA SER A 232 -10.84 -6.48 -11.69
C SER A 232 -9.33 -6.30 -11.90
N VAL A 233 -8.54 -7.32 -11.58
CA VAL A 233 -7.09 -7.33 -11.87
C VAL A 233 -6.88 -7.54 -13.36
N MET A 234 -6.24 -6.58 -14.02
CA MET A 234 -5.91 -6.64 -15.45
C MET A 234 -4.54 -7.26 -15.68
N GLU A 235 -3.57 -6.93 -14.82
CA GLU A 235 -2.18 -7.34 -14.96
C GLU A 235 -1.46 -7.30 -13.62
N THR A 236 -0.55 -8.24 -13.38
CA THR A 236 0.32 -8.26 -12.19
C THR A 236 1.63 -8.97 -12.48
N GLY A 237 2.71 -8.57 -11.80
CA GLY A 237 4.06 -9.13 -11.99
C GLY A 237 5.09 -8.22 -11.34
N GLU A 238 6.38 -8.56 -11.48
CA GLU A 238 7.45 -7.67 -11.04
C GLU A 238 7.28 -6.29 -11.69
N ALA A 239 7.50 -5.23 -10.91
CA ALA A 239 7.24 -3.87 -11.40
C ALA A 239 8.06 -3.56 -12.65
N SER A 240 9.31 -4.00 -12.72
CA SER A 240 10.16 -3.86 -13.91
C SER A 240 9.58 -4.54 -15.15
N ASP A 241 9.01 -5.73 -15.01
CA ASP A 241 8.47 -6.50 -16.13
C ASP A 241 7.14 -5.92 -16.62
N VAL A 242 6.24 -5.59 -15.70
CA VAL A 242 4.93 -5.04 -16.05
C VAL A 242 5.08 -3.63 -16.64
N LEU A 243 5.95 -2.79 -16.08
CA LEU A 243 6.14 -1.41 -16.57
C LEU A 243 7.01 -1.38 -17.83
N GLY A 244 8.01 -2.26 -17.96
CA GLY A 244 8.91 -2.32 -19.12
C GLY A 244 8.37 -3.12 -20.31
N ALA A 245 7.53 -4.14 -20.06
CA ALA A 245 7.00 -5.04 -21.08
C ALA A 245 5.53 -5.41 -20.82
N SER A 246 4.69 -4.41 -20.56
CA SER A 246 3.25 -4.61 -20.31
C SER A 246 2.53 -5.41 -21.40
N TRP A 247 1.72 -6.38 -20.98
CA TRP A 247 0.93 -7.24 -21.86
C TRP A 247 -0.50 -6.74 -22.06
N HIS A 248 -1.10 -6.12 -21.05
CA HIS A 248 -2.49 -5.70 -21.13
C HIS A 248 -2.59 -4.31 -21.79
N PRO A 249 -3.45 -4.11 -22.81
CA PRO A 249 -3.61 -2.81 -23.49
C PRO A 249 -3.97 -1.66 -22.54
N TYR A 250 -4.66 -1.95 -21.43
CA TYR A 250 -4.91 -0.97 -20.36
C TYR A 250 -3.62 -0.48 -19.69
N THR A 251 -2.72 -1.39 -19.30
CA THR A 251 -1.44 -1.03 -18.67
C THR A 251 -0.58 -0.20 -19.62
N GLN A 252 -0.54 -0.58 -20.90
CA GLN A 252 0.10 0.20 -21.96
C GLN A 252 -0.52 1.61 -22.09
N ALA A 253 -1.85 1.71 -21.99
CA ALA A 253 -2.56 2.97 -22.05
C ALA A 253 -2.29 3.85 -20.82
N LEU A 254 -2.17 3.26 -19.62
CA LEU A 254 -1.77 3.98 -18.40
C LEU A 254 -0.36 4.56 -18.54
N LEU A 255 0.60 3.75 -18.98
CA LEU A 255 1.99 4.18 -19.22
C LEU A 255 2.04 5.31 -20.26
N ALA A 256 1.30 5.18 -21.36
CA ALA A 256 1.27 6.19 -22.41
C ALA A 256 0.56 7.49 -22.00
N ALA A 257 -0.27 7.46 -20.96
CA ALA A 257 -0.95 8.63 -20.41
C ALA A 257 -0.09 9.42 -19.42
N MET A 258 1.05 8.87 -19.00
CA MET A 258 1.96 9.55 -18.11
C MET A 258 2.89 10.51 -18.87
N PRO A 259 3.25 11.65 -18.27
CA PRO A 259 4.24 12.53 -18.85
C PRO A 259 5.61 11.86 -18.84
N ASP A 260 6.18 11.62 -20.02
CA ASP A 260 7.58 11.19 -20.15
C ASP A 260 8.48 12.43 -20.17
N LEU A 261 9.14 12.70 -19.03
CA LEU A 261 10.06 13.82 -18.90
C LEU A 261 11.31 13.67 -19.78
N ALA A 262 11.64 12.46 -20.22
CA ALA A 262 12.80 12.17 -21.06
C ALA A 262 12.47 12.22 -22.57
N GLN A 263 11.25 11.83 -22.97
CA GLN A 263 10.91 11.71 -24.41
C GLN A 263 10.18 12.91 -25.01
N LEU A 264 9.82 13.94 -24.24
CA LEU A 264 9.13 15.16 -24.71
C LEU A 264 7.83 14.92 -25.51
N GLU A 265 7.37 13.67 -25.63
CA GLU A 265 6.10 13.34 -26.27
C GLU A 265 4.94 13.73 -25.33
N PRO A 266 3.89 14.36 -25.87
CA PRO A 266 2.74 14.70 -25.05
C PRO A 266 2.04 13.42 -24.56
N PRO A 267 1.57 13.41 -23.30
CA PRO A 267 0.85 12.26 -22.76
C PRO A 267 -0.40 11.97 -23.61
N ARG A 268 -0.62 10.69 -23.90
CA ARG A 268 -1.76 10.24 -24.70
C ARG A 268 -2.90 9.81 -23.76
N PRO A 269 -4.01 10.56 -23.70
CA PRO A 269 -5.11 10.20 -22.82
C PRO A 269 -5.75 8.88 -23.27
N ILE A 270 -6.23 8.13 -22.29
CA ILE A 270 -6.98 6.89 -22.52
C ILE A 270 -8.38 7.29 -23.02
N PRO A 271 -8.79 6.92 -24.26
CA PRO A 271 -10.08 7.32 -24.80
C PRO A 271 -11.27 6.86 -23.94
N GLY A 272 -12.37 7.63 -23.94
CA GLY A 272 -13.56 7.32 -23.14
C GLY A 272 -13.39 7.69 -21.65
N SER A 273 -14.38 7.32 -20.84
CA SER A 273 -14.43 7.61 -19.41
C SER A 273 -14.12 6.36 -18.57
N PRO A 274 -13.52 6.48 -17.36
CA PRO A 274 -13.31 5.34 -16.45
C PRO A 274 -14.58 4.53 -16.12
N GLY A 275 -15.75 5.18 -16.17
CA GLY A 275 -17.05 4.54 -15.99
C GLY A 275 -17.51 3.68 -17.17
N ASP A 276 -16.92 3.86 -18.35
CA ASP A 276 -17.23 3.08 -19.55
C ASP A 276 -16.58 1.69 -19.43
N ARG A 277 -17.29 0.78 -18.78
CA ARG A 277 -16.84 -0.59 -18.52
C ARG A 277 -17.97 -1.59 -18.71
N LEU A 278 -17.61 -2.80 -19.12
CA LEU A 278 -18.55 -3.92 -19.11
C LEU A 278 -18.85 -4.35 -17.67
N ALA A 279 -20.09 -4.79 -17.44
CA ALA A 279 -20.49 -5.34 -16.15
C ALA A 279 -19.64 -6.57 -15.79
N ALA A 280 -19.35 -6.73 -14.49
CA ALA A 280 -18.54 -7.84 -14.02
C ALA A 280 -19.11 -9.19 -14.49
N GLY A 281 -18.23 -10.07 -14.99
CA GLY A 281 -18.60 -11.41 -15.45
C GLY A 281 -19.13 -11.50 -16.89
N THR A 282 -19.40 -10.38 -17.57
CA THR A 282 -19.91 -10.39 -18.96
C THR A 282 -18.80 -10.49 -20.02
N GLY A 283 -17.67 -9.80 -19.79
CA GLY A 283 -16.59 -9.65 -20.76
C GLY A 283 -15.31 -9.13 -20.12
N CYS A 284 -14.36 -8.67 -20.95
CA CYS A 284 -13.24 -7.86 -20.49
C CYS A 284 -13.76 -6.48 -20.05
N PRO A 285 -13.55 -6.06 -18.79
CA PRO A 285 -14.05 -4.77 -18.29
C PRO A 285 -13.59 -3.57 -19.13
N PHE A 286 -12.36 -3.63 -19.68
CA PHE A 286 -11.76 -2.55 -20.48
C PHE A 286 -12.17 -2.57 -21.96
N GLN A 287 -12.94 -3.55 -22.42
CA GLN A 287 -13.32 -3.70 -23.83
C GLN A 287 -13.86 -2.40 -24.48
N PRO A 288 -14.73 -1.60 -23.84
CA PRO A 288 -15.30 -0.40 -24.46
C PRO A 288 -14.26 0.67 -24.84
N ARG A 289 -13.10 0.65 -24.19
CA ARG A 289 -12.01 1.64 -24.36
C ARG A 289 -10.75 1.03 -24.97
N CYS A 290 -10.74 -0.29 -25.16
CA CYS A 290 -9.58 -1.03 -25.65
C CYS A 290 -9.45 -0.89 -27.17
N ARG A 291 -8.34 -0.30 -27.63
CA ARG A 291 -8.01 -0.17 -29.06
C ARG A 291 -7.78 -1.52 -29.76
N ASP A 292 -7.41 -2.53 -28.98
CA ASP A 292 -7.12 -3.89 -29.46
C ASP A 292 -8.28 -4.86 -29.25
N ALA A 293 -9.48 -4.36 -28.91
CA ALA A 293 -10.65 -5.18 -28.63
C ALA A 293 -10.99 -6.13 -29.79
N ILE A 294 -11.29 -7.38 -29.46
CA ILE A 294 -11.81 -8.39 -30.38
C ILE A 294 -13.21 -8.80 -29.96
N PRO A 295 -14.02 -9.44 -30.84
CA PRO A 295 -15.39 -9.84 -30.50
C PRO A 295 -15.50 -10.67 -29.22
N LEU A 296 -14.51 -11.53 -28.94
CA LEU A 296 -14.48 -12.36 -27.74
C LEU A 296 -14.44 -11.55 -26.43
N CYS A 297 -13.85 -10.35 -26.45
CA CYS A 297 -13.77 -9.47 -25.29
C CYS A 297 -15.14 -9.03 -24.77
N ALA A 298 -16.16 -8.95 -25.64
CA ALA A 298 -17.52 -8.59 -25.24
C ALA A 298 -18.36 -9.79 -24.78
N GLN A 299 -17.91 -11.02 -25.08
CA GLN A 299 -18.71 -12.24 -24.91
C GLN A 299 -18.36 -13.02 -23.64
N ARG A 300 -17.10 -12.94 -23.19
CA ARG A 300 -16.65 -13.64 -21.97
C ARG A 300 -15.45 -12.96 -21.32
N PRO A 301 -15.30 -13.10 -19.99
CA PRO A 301 -14.09 -12.67 -19.29
C PRO A 301 -12.83 -13.33 -19.87
N PRO A 302 -11.70 -12.61 -19.97
CA PRO A 302 -10.43 -13.18 -20.39
C PRO A 302 -9.89 -14.17 -19.35
N SER A 303 -9.29 -15.26 -19.82
CA SER A 303 -8.48 -16.13 -18.98
C SER A 303 -7.18 -15.42 -18.61
N VAL A 304 -6.65 -15.72 -17.43
CA VAL A 304 -5.34 -15.20 -17.00
C VAL A 304 -4.23 -15.96 -17.73
N VAL A 305 -3.45 -15.25 -18.52
CA VAL A 305 -2.20 -15.75 -19.13
C VAL A 305 -1.07 -15.56 -18.13
N VAL A 306 -0.19 -16.55 -18.00
CA VAL A 306 0.90 -16.58 -17.01
C VAL A 306 2.23 -16.94 -17.67
N SER A 307 3.28 -16.18 -17.39
CA SER A 307 4.68 -16.55 -17.65
C SER A 307 5.53 -16.14 -16.45
N GLY A 308 6.10 -17.12 -15.73
CA GLY A 308 6.79 -16.84 -14.48
C GLY A 308 5.87 -16.18 -13.45
N SER A 309 6.27 -15.02 -12.94
CA SER A 309 5.49 -14.19 -12.00
C SER A 309 4.52 -13.22 -12.71
N HIS A 310 4.66 -13.01 -14.02
CA HIS A 310 3.86 -12.07 -14.81
C HIS A 310 2.55 -12.71 -15.27
N ARG A 311 1.44 -12.05 -14.96
CA ARG A 311 0.08 -12.49 -15.25
C ARG A 311 -0.72 -11.35 -15.88
N ALA A 312 -1.49 -11.64 -16.93
CA ALA A 312 -2.42 -10.68 -17.52
C ALA A 312 -3.75 -11.33 -17.90
N ALA A 313 -4.85 -10.62 -17.66
CA ALA A 313 -6.19 -11.03 -18.02
C ALA A 313 -6.58 -10.41 -19.38
N CYS A 314 -6.05 -10.93 -20.49
CA CYS A 314 -6.34 -10.44 -21.84
C CYS A 314 -6.53 -11.59 -22.84
N HIS A 315 -7.49 -11.47 -23.76
CA HIS A 315 -7.67 -12.45 -24.84
C HIS A 315 -6.57 -12.38 -25.90
N ARG A 316 -5.76 -11.31 -25.90
CA ARG A 316 -4.66 -11.06 -26.86
C ARG A 316 -3.27 -11.14 -26.24
N SER A 317 -3.15 -11.37 -24.94
CA SER A 317 -1.85 -11.55 -24.31
C SER A 317 -1.27 -12.89 -24.76
N GLU A 318 -0.50 -12.89 -25.84
CA GLU A 318 0.54 -13.90 -26.05
C GLU A 318 1.77 -13.45 -25.24
N PRO A 319 2.51 -14.37 -24.59
CA PRO A 319 3.80 -14.05 -24.01
C PRO A 319 4.75 -13.62 -25.13
N ARG A 320 4.79 -12.31 -25.41
CA ARG A 320 5.76 -11.74 -26.35
C ARG A 320 7.11 -11.78 -25.64
N MET A 321 8.09 -12.47 -26.25
CA MET A 321 9.48 -12.34 -25.80
C MET A 321 9.83 -10.85 -25.76
N PRO A 322 10.51 -10.38 -24.69
CA PRO A 322 10.87 -8.98 -24.57
C PRO A 322 11.64 -8.56 -25.82
N ARG A 323 11.09 -7.59 -26.56
CA ARG A 323 11.82 -6.94 -27.65
C ARG A 323 12.92 -6.12 -26.97
N SER A 324 14.17 -6.43 -27.26
CA SER A 324 15.31 -5.61 -26.86
C SER A 324 15.14 -4.20 -27.43
N ALA A 325 14.61 -3.28 -26.61
CA ALA A 325 14.57 -1.86 -26.90
C ALA A 325 14.33 -1.08 -25.60
N GLY A 326 15.32 -0.29 -25.18
CA GLY A 326 15.14 0.88 -24.32
C GLY A 326 15.56 0.72 -22.87
N GLN A 327 16.87 0.79 -22.62
CA GLN A 327 17.38 1.24 -21.32
C GLN A 327 16.85 2.65 -21.02
N ALA A 328 15.88 2.78 -20.12
CA ALA A 328 15.65 3.96 -19.29
C ALA A 328 14.45 3.68 -18.37
N LEU A 329 14.76 3.17 -17.17
CA LEU A 329 14.01 3.19 -15.90
C LEU A 329 14.64 2.22 -14.88
N ALA A 330 15.80 1.62 -15.19
CA ALA A 330 16.55 0.81 -14.22
C ALA A 330 17.22 1.71 -13.16
N ARG A 331 17.08 1.31 -11.88
CA ARG A 331 17.84 1.85 -10.74
C ARG A 331 19.33 1.93 -11.11
N PRO A 332 20.03 3.06 -10.88
CA PRO A 332 21.48 3.05 -10.97
C PRO A 332 22.01 2.08 -9.91
N GLN A 333 22.72 1.05 -10.36
CA GLN A 333 23.51 0.20 -9.47
C GLN A 333 24.65 1.07 -8.93
N GLY A 334 24.64 1.32 -7.61
CA GLY A 334 25.70 2.04 -6.94
C GLY A 334 27.02 1.28 -7.08
N ASP A 335 28.00 1.94 -7.69
CA ASP A 335 29.40 1.51 -7.70
C ASP A 335 29.93 1.41 -6.27
N ALA A 336 30.55 0.27 -5.99
CA ALA A 336 31.39 0.09 -4.81
C ALA A 336 32.68 0.90 -5.00
N GLY A 337 32.85 1.99 -4.24
CA GLY A 337 34.05 2.82 -4.32
C GLY A 337 34.18 3.84 -3.18
N GLU A 338 34.91 3.42 -2.15
CA GLU A 338 35.70 4.22 -1.21
C GLU A 338 35.04 5.02 -0.08
N SER A 339 35.42 4.59 1.12
CA SER A 339 35.23 5.16 2.43
C SER A 339 35.70 6.61 2.56
N THR A 340 34.86 7.45 3.18
CA THR A 340 35.31 8.42 4.19
C THR A 340 34.22 8.51 5.26
N GLY A 341 34.57 8.06 6.48
CA GLY A 341 33.61 7.90 7.56
C GLY A 341 33.42 9.16 8.38
N TRP A 342 32.23 9.31 8.98
CA TRP A 342 32.02 9.98 10.26
C TRP A 342 30.81 9.37 10.99
N LEU A 343 31.08 8.91 12.23
CA LEU A 343 30.21 8.83 13.41
C LEU A 343 29.06 7.80 13.45
N SER A 344 29.48 6.59 13.83
CA SER A 344 28.67 5.56 14.50
C SER A 344 28.11 6.01 15.86
N THR A 345 26.81 5.77 16.08
CA THR A 345 26.19 5.71 17.42
C THR A 345 25.41 4.38 17.58
N PRO A 346 25.21 3.88 18.81
CA PRO A 346 24.93 2.46 19.04
C PRO A 346 23.47 2.08 18.78
N ASN A 347 23.31 0.90 18.19
CA ASN A 347 22.07 0.16 18.02
C ASN A 347 21.30 0.01 19.35
N HIS A 348 20.11 0.59 19.45
CA HIS A 348 19.15 0.29 20.51
C HIS A 348 18.10 -0.70 19.99
N PRO A 349 18.04 -1.94 20.51
CA PRO A 349 16.97 -2.86 20.16
C PRO A 349 15.63 -2.37 20.71
N LEU A 350 14.55 -2.68 20.00
CA LEU A 350 13.16 -2.49 20.43
C LEU A 350 12.97 -2.96 21.89
N PRO A 351 12.26 -2.22 22.76
CA PRO A 351 11.91 -2.71 24.08
C PRO A 351 11.01 -3.93 23.93
N ALA A 352 11.54 -5.10 24.31
CA ALA A 352 10.75 -6.32 24.43
C ALA A 352 9.66 -6.09 25.48
N VAL A 353 8.40 -6.24 25.05
CA VAL A 353 7.25 -6.30 25.97
C VAL A 353 7.38 -7.61 26.75
N GLY A 354 7.93 -7.51 27.96
CA GLY A 354 8.18 -8.64 28.85
C GLY A 354 6.89 -9.36 29.24
N ALA A 355 6.88 -10.69 29.07
CA ALA A 355 5.93 -11.58 29.70
C ALA A 355 6.14 -11.58 31.23
N SER A 356 5.05 -11.43 31.97
CA SER A 356 5.00 -11.42 33.44
C SER A 356 5.42 -12.77 34.04
N PRO A 357 6.27 -12.81 35.08
CA PRO A 357 6.48 -14.01 35.89
C PRO A 357 5.78 -13.94 37.26
N GLY A 358 5.09 -15.02 37.62
CA GLY A 358 5.09 -15.55 38.99
C GLY A 358 3.98 -15.10 39.93
N GLU A 359 2.88 -15.85 39.94
CA GLU A 359 1.97 -15.92 41.08
C GLU A 359 2.47 -17.02 42.03
N ARG A 360 3.14 -16.62 43.12
CA ARG A 360 3.34 -17.46 44.31
C ARG A 360 2.26 -17.10 45.32
N ARG A 361 1.37 -18.04 45.62
CA ARG A 361 0.56 -18.05 46.85
C ARG A 361 0.81 -19.37 47.57
N HIS A 362 1.48 -19.27 48.72
CA HIS A 362 1.26 -20.16 49.86
C HIS A 362 0.36 -19.39 50.83
N VAL A 363 -0.71 -20.02 51.31
CA VAL A 363 -1.16 -20.18 52.71
C VAL A 363 -2.54 -20.84 52.65
N GLY A 364 -2.67 -21.99 53.30
CA GLY A 364 -3.87 -22.83 53.38
C GLY A 364 -3.46 -24.29 53.46
#